data_AF-A0A3B8Y368-F1
#
_entry.id   AF-A0A3B8Y368-F1
#
_cell.length_a   1.000
_cell.length_b   1.000
_cell.length_c   1.000
_cell.angle_alpha   90.00
_cell.angle_beta   90.00
_cell.angle_gamma   90.00
#
_symmetry.space_group_name_H-M   'P 1'
#
loop_
_entity.id
_entity.type
_entity.pdbx_description
1 polymer ?
#
loop_
_entity_poly.entity_id
_entity_poly.type
_entity_poly.pdbx_seq_one_letter_code
_entity_poly.pdbx_strand_id
1 'polypeptide(L)'
;MLANYRIIDADSHVFEPTEMWPDYLPSEFKAFAPSTDMTIKGEKIYHKISAQVRQIGIQQIMKSHSASVLSRFSPESHLRAMEQMGIDIAYVYPTISLWLLGIDTMEPKIAGAFVHAYNNWLRDYCSYNPQRLQGVGTINLHEPEQMISELRRVAEFGWTAVVLRPNLVKLTSCT
;
A
#
# COMPACT_ATOMS: atom_id res chain seq x y z
N MET A 1 -11.46 21.23 10.78
CA MET A 1 -11.48 21.40 12.25
C MET A 1 -12.88 21.34 12.82
N LEU A 2 -13.27 20.16 13.32
CA LEU A 2 -14.51 19.95 14.05
C LEU A 2 -14.37 20.57 15.44
N ALA A 3 -15.20 21.58 15.76
CA ALA A 3 -15.21 22.23 17.08
C ALA A 3 -13.81 22.70 17.59
N ASN A 4 -12.99 23.27 16.70
CA ASN A 4 -11.60 23.70 16.95
C ASN A 4 -10.57 22.59 17.24
N TYR A 5 -10.94 21.31 17.04
CA TYR A 5 -9.99 20.20 17.09
C TYR A 5 -9.50 19.81 15.70
N ARG A 6 -8.26 19.33 15.64
CA ARG A 6 -7.73 18.61 14.49
C ARG A 6 -8.07 17.13 14.62
N ILE A 7 -8.71 16.56 13.59
CA ILE A 7 -9.00 15.15 13.50
C ILE A 7 -7.91 14.48 12.65
N ILE A 8 -7.22 13.51 13.26
CA ILE A 8 -6.19 12.71 12.62
C ILE A 8 -6.75 11.32 12.42
N ASP A 9 -6.85 10.90 11.16
CA ASP A 9 -7.09 9.51 10.82
C ASP A 9 -5.75 8.76 10.85
N ALA A 10 -5.60 7.88 11.83
CA ALA A 10 -4.37 7.14 12.05
C ALA A 10 -4.30 5.85 11.22
N ASP A 11 -5.35 5.50 10.47
CA ASP A 11 -5.46 4.23 9.72
C ASP A 11 -6.31 4.41 8.45
N SER A 12 -5.85 5.29 7.55
CA SER A 12 -6.43 5.42 6.22
C SER A 12 -5.69 4.52 5.23
N HIS A 13 -6.37 4.11 4.16
CA HIS A 13 -5.80 3.19 3.17
C HIS A 13 -5.94 3.71 1.74
N VAL A 14 -5.00 3.31 0.90
CA VAL A 14 -5.13 3.37 -0.55
C VAL A 14 -5.55 2.02 -1.12
N PHE A 15 -6.22 2.05 -2.27
CA PHE A 15 -6.40 0.87 -3.11
C PHE A 15 -5.45 0.99 -4.31
N GLU A 16 -4.33 0.29 -4.26
CA GLU A 16 -3.27 0.42 -5.28
C GLU A 16 -3.77 -0.01 -6.67
N PRO A 17 -3.64 0.84 -7.71
CA PRO A 17 -4.01 0.45 -9.07
C PRO A 17 -2.97 -0.53 -9.62
N THR A 18 -3.39 -1.61 -10.28
CA THR A 18 -2.45 -2.58 -10.87
C THR A 18 -1.53 -1.96 -11.92
N GLU A 19 -1.98 -0.86 -12.53
CA GLU A 19 -1.27 -0.09 -13.54
C GLU A 19 -0.06 0.66 -12.96
N MET A 20 0.08 0.80 -11.64
CA MET A 20 1.28 1.42 -11.07
C MET A 20 2.52 0.53 -11.26
N TRP A 21 2.38 -0.79 -11.19
CA TRP A 21 3.54 -1.68 -11.12
C TRP A 21 4.48 -1.56 -12.32
N PRO A 22 3.98 -1.49 -13.58
CA PRO A 22 4.84 -1.27 -14.75
C PRO A 22 5.67 0.01 -14.72
N ASP A 23 5.20 1.07 -14.06
CA ASP A 23 5.85 2.38 -14.01
C ASP A 23 6.89 2.47 -12.88
N TYR A 24 6.63 1.80 -11.75
CA TYR A 24 7.45 1.93 -10.54
C TYR A 24 8.36 0.73 -10.26
N LEU A 25 8.08 -0.46 -10.82
CA LEU A 25 8.99 -1.61 -10.69
C LEU A 25 10.21 -1.47 -11.61
N PRO A 26 11.42 -1.79 -11.12
CA PRO A 26 12.61 -1.93 -11.96
C PRO A 26 12.37 -2.94 -13.09
N SER A 27 13.03 -2.70 -14.24
CA SER A 27 12.84 -3.49 -15.47
C SER A 27 12.98 -4.99 -15.27
N GLU A 28 13.96 -5.44 -14.46
CA GLU A 28 14.19 -6.85 -14.18
C GLU A 28 13.06 -7.52 -13.39
N PHE A 29 12.24 -6.75 -12.67
CA PHE A 29 11.16 -7.26 -11.82
C PHE A 29 9.76 -7.08 -12.41
N LYS A 30 9.61 -6.44 -13.58
CA LYS A 30 8.29 -6.20 -14.20
C LYS A 30 7.50 -7.49 -14.48
N ALA A 31 8.19 -8.62 -14.71
CA ALA A 31 7.56 -9.92 -14.88
C ALA A 31 6.82 -10.44 -13.62
N PHE A 32 7.04 -9.81 -12.47
CA PHE A 32 6.35 -10.11 -11.21
C PHE A 32 5.19 -9.17 -10.91
N ALA A 33 4.91 -8.17 -11.77
CA ALA A 33 3.78 -7.27 -11.57
C ALA A 33 2.45 -8.05 -11.39
N PRO A 34 1.68 -7.80 -10.32
CA PRO A 34 0.39 -8.42 -10.11
C PRO A 34 -0.59 -8.13 -11.26
N SER A 35 -1.33 -9.15 -11.67
CA SER A 35 -2.46 -9.00 -12.58
C SER A 35 -3.67 -8.35 -11.90
N THR A 36 -4.66 -7.95 -12.69
CA THR A 36 -5.97 -7.47 -12.22
C THR A 36 -6.72 -8.52 -11.38
N ASP A 37 -6.40 -9.81 -11.56
CA ASP A 37 -6.95 -10.91 -10.78
C ASP A 37 -6.20 -11.15 -9.46
N MET A 38 -5.26 -10.27 -9.11
CA MET A 38 -4.41 -10.34 -7.92
C MET A 38 -3.58 -11.62 -7.90
N THR A 39 -2.96 -11.91 -9.05
CA THR A 39 -2.05 -13.05 -9.22
C THR A 39 -0.69 -12.62 -9.72
N ILE A 40 0.35 -13.36 -9.32
CA ILE A 40 1.70 -13.29 -9.90
C ILE A 40 1.98 -14.66 -10.49
N LYS A 41 2.30 -14.72 -11.79
CA LYS A 41 2.57 -15.98 -12.51
C LYS A 41 1.47 -17.05 -12.32
N GLY A 42 0.21 -16.62 -12.21
CA GLY A 42 -0.95 -17.50 -12.02
C GLY A 42 -1.27 -17.86 -10.56
N GLU A 43 -0.40 -17.51 -9.61
CA GLU A 43 -0.61 -17.75 -8.18
C GLU A 43 -1.23 -16.53 -7.49
N LYS A 44 -2.23 -16.74 -6.63
CA LYS A 44 -2.88 -15.65 -5.87
C LYS A 44 -1.93 -15.07 -4.85
N ILE A 45 -1.87 -13.75 -4.78
CA ILE A 45 -1.05 -13.03 -3.78
C ILE A 45 -1.73 -12.94 -2.40
N TYR A 46 -3.01 -13.32 -2.32
CA TYR A 46 -3.81 -13.30 -1.09
C TYR A 46 -4.21 -14.72 -0.68
N HIS A 47 -4.35 -14.93 0.63
CA HIS A 47 -4.68 -16.24 1.19
C HIS A 47 -5.94 -16.18 2.04
N LYS A 48 -6.62 -17.32 2.20
CA LYS A 48 -7.77 -17.50 3.09
C LYS A 48 -8.98 -16.58 2.81
N ILE A 49 -9.11 -16.10 1.58
CA ILE A 49 -10.30 -15.37 1.10
C ILE A 49 -11.02 -16.25 0.07
N SER A 50 -12.24 -16.68 0.38
CA SER A 50 -13.06 -17.44 -0.57
C SER A 50 -13.55 -16.54 -1.72
N ALA A 51 -13.88 -17.14 -2.87
CA ALA A 51 -14.43 -16.39 -3.99
C ALA A 51 -15.72 -15.63 -3.61
N GLN A 52 -16.57 -16.24 -2.78
CA GLN A 52 -17.79 -15.62 -2.29
C GLN A 52 -17.51 -14.39 -1.41
N VAL A 53 -16.59 -14.50 -0.45
CA VAL A 53 -16.22 -13.37 0.43
C VAL A 53 -15.61 -12.23 -0.38
N ARG A 54 -14.76 -12.54 -1.36
CA ARG A 54 -14.20 -11.54 -2.29
C ARG A 54 -15.31 -10.83 -3.07
N GLN A 55 -16.28 -11.58 -3.60
CA GLN A 55 -17.39 -11.02 -4.36
C GLN A 55 -18.27 -10.08 -3.52
N ILE A 56 -18.58 -10.48 -2.28
CA ILE A 56 -19.33 -9.64 -1.33
C ILE A 56 -18.54 -8.36 -1.01
N GLY A 57 -17.23 -8.49 -0.76
CA GLY A 57 -16.36 -7.34 -0.50
C GLY A 57 -16.36 -6.33 -1.66
N ILE A 58 -16.22 -6.82 -2.90
CA ILE A 58 -16.29 -5.97 -4.11
C ILE A 58 -17.65 -5.26 -4.18
N GLN A 59 -18.75 -5.98 -4.00
CA GLN A 59 -20.10 -5.38 -4.02
C GLN A 59 -20.27 -4.31 -2.95
N GLN A 60 -19.76 -4.54 -1.75
CA GLN A 60 -19.84 -3.58 -0.65
C GLN A 60 -19.02 -2.32 -0.93
N ILE A 61 -17.81 -2.46 -1.50
CA ILE A 61 -16.97 -1.33 -1.92
C ILE A 61 -17.69 -0.50 -2.99
N MET A 62 -18.21 -1.15 -4.03
CA MET A 62 -18.96 -0.48 -5.11
C MET A 62 -20.17 0.29 -4.58
N LYS A 63 -20.88 -0.28 -3.61
CA LYS A 63 -22.07 0.33 -3.00
C LYS A 63 -21.72 1.50 -2.08
N SER A 64 -20.68 1.37 -1.27
CA SER A 64 -20.37 2.31 -0.18
C SER A 64 -19.44 3.44 -0.62
N HIS A 65 -18.64 3.21 -1.66
CA HIS A 65 -17.58 4.12 -2.13
C HIS A 65 -17.66 4.36 -3.63
N SER A 66 -18.87 4.41 -4.20
CA SER A 66 -19.11 4.53 -5.64
C SER A 66 -18.35 5.70 -6.28
N ALA A 67 -18.32 6.87 -5.63
CA ALA A 67 -17.57 8.04 -6.11
C ALA A 67 -16.06 7.80 -6.15
N SER A 68 -15.50 7.16 -5.13
CA SER A 68 -14.07 6.80 -5.08
C SER A 68 -13.73 5.75 -6.14
N VAL A 69 -14.60 4.75 -6.34
CA VAL A 69 -14.43 3.77 -7.43
C VAL A 69 -14.40 4.45 -8.79
N LEU A 70 -15.35 5.35 -9.08
CA LEU A 70 -15.42 6.05 -10.37
C LEU A 70 -14.18 6.91 -10.63
N SER A 71 -13.57 7.44 -9.58
CA SER A 71 -12.32 8.19 -9.63
C SER A 71 -11.07 7.32 -9.43
N ARG A 72 -11.22 5.99 -9.46
CA ARG A 72 -10.12 5.01 -9.29
C ARG A 72 -9.30 5.25 -8.03
N PHE A 73 -9.95 5.64 -6.94
CA PHE A 73 -9.35 5.93 -5.64
C PHE A 73 -8.21 6.97 -5.70
N SER A 74 -8.32 7.96 -6.60
CA SER A 74 -7.33 9.03 -6.76
C SER A 74 -7.11 9.83 -5.46
N PRO A 75 -5.94 10.51 -5.30
CA PRO A 75 -5.67 11.33 -4.11
C PRO A 75 -6.66 12.50 -3.96
N GLU A 76 -7.17 13.03 -5.06
CA GLU A 76 -8.23 14.04 -5.06
C GLU A 76 -9.53 13.47 -4.46
N SER A 77 -9.91 12.24 -4.84
CA SER A 77 -11.10 11.60 -4.27
C SER A 77 -10.95 11.31 -2.78
N HIS A 78 -9.74 11.00 -2.33
CA HIS A 78 -9.40 10.78 -0.93
C HIS A 78 -9.58 12.06 -0.12
N LEU A 79 -9.06 13.20 -0.59
CA LEU A 79 -9.23 14.47 0.10
C LEU A 79 -10.69 14.93 0.17
N ARG A 80 -11.48 14.70 -0.89
CA ARG A 80 -12.93 14.95 -0.83
C ARG A 80 -13.62 14.10 0.23
N ALA A 81 -13.25 12.83 0.36
CA ALA A 81 -13.79 11.97 1.42
C ALA A 81 -13.36 12.48 2.81
N MET A 82 -12.10 12.88 2.98
CA MET A 82 -11.61 13.50 4.23
C MET A 82 -12.39 14.76 4.58
N GLU A 83 -12.68 15.64 3.60
CA GLU A 83 -13.48 16.85 3.80
C GLU A 83 -14.91 16.54 4.26
N GLN A 84 -15.56 15.57 3.63
CA GLN A 84 -16.91 15.13 4.00
C GLN A 84 -16.95 14.53 5.41
N MET A 85 -15.89 13.84 5.84
CA MET A 85 -15.78 13.23 7.15
C MET A 85 -15.23 14.18 8.23
N GLY A 86 -14.75 15.37 7.84
CA GLY A 86 -14.11 16.32 8.75
C GLY A 86 -12.71 15.89 9.22
N ILE A 87 -12.00 15.06 8.46
CA ILE A 87 -10.62 14.63 8.73
C ILE A 87 -9.65 15.70 8.23
N ASP A 88 -8.75 16.15 9.12
CA ASP A 88 -7.75 17.16 8.78
C ASP A 88 -6.47 16.50 8.20
N ILE A 89 -6.01 15.39 8.78
CA ILE A 89 -4.79 14.66 8.37
C ILE A 89 -5.09 13.15 8.34
N ALA A 90 -4.57 12.42 7.35
CA ALA A 90 -4.65 10.98 7.24
C ALA A 90 -3.26 10.34 7.11
N TYR A 91 -3.00 9.30 7.90
CA TYR A 91 -1.88 8.39 7.69
C TYR A 91 -2.30 7.28 6.73
N VAL A 92 -1.60 7.19 5.59
CA VAL A 92 -2.03 6.41 4.42
C VAL A 92 -1.23 5.12 4.31
N TYR A 93 -1.89 4.01 4.61
CA TYR A 93 -1.37 2.65 4.58
C TYR A 93 -1.64 1.94 3.24
N PRO A 94 -0.82 0.92 2.90
CA PRO A 94 -1.07 0.01 1.79
C PRO A 94 -2.32 -0.86 2.01
N THR A 95 -2.88 -1.39 0.92
CA THR A 95 -3.90 -2.46 0.96
C THR A 95 -3.40 -3.71 0.27
N ILE A 96 -3.15 -3.64 -1.04
CA ILE A 96 -2.69 -4.78 -1.86
C ILE A 96 -1.23 -5.10 -1.55
N SER A 97 -0.41 -4.09 -1.28
CA SER A 97 1.02 -4.31 -0.99
C SER A 97 1.21 -5.15 0.29
N LEU A 98 0.28 -5.09 1.26
CA LEU A 98 0.31 -5.95 2.46
C LEU A 98 0.20 -7.44 2.13
N TRP A 99 -0.49 -7.79 1.04
CA TRP A 99 -0.56 -9.17 0.56
C TRP A 99 0.78 -9.62 -0.01
N LEU A 100 1.39 -8.81 -0.88
CA LEU A 100 2.70 -9.08 -1.48
C LEU A 100 3.78 -9.29 -0.42
N LEU A 101 3.85 -8.39 0.56
CA LEU A 101 4.90 -8.40 1.57
C LEU A 101 4.86 -9.59 2.53
N GLY A 102 3.73 -10.31 2.62
CA GLY A 102 3.65 -11.52 3.44
C GLY A 102 3.56 -12.81 2.64
N ILE A 103 4.03 -12.82 1.40
CA ILE A 103 4.33 -14.08 0.69
C ILE A 103 5.66 -14.60 1.24
N ASP A 104 5.61 -15.58 2.14
CA ASP A 104 6.78 -16.15 2.83
C ASP A 104 7.89 -16.62 1.87
N THR A 105 7.53 -17.10 0.68
CA THR A 105 8.46 -17.67 -0.31
C THR A 105 8.97 -16.66 -1.33
N MET A 106 8.68 -15.37 -1.17
CA MET A 106 9.15 -14.34 -2.09
C MET A 106 10.66 -14.16 -1.94
N GLU A 107 11.37 -14.10 -3.07
CA GLU A 107 12.81 -13.83 -3.06
C GLU A 107 13.08 -12.43 -2.49
N PRO A 108 14.06 -12.25 -1.59
CA PRO A 108 14.24 -10.99 -0.86
C PRO A 108 14.41 -9.76 -1.75
N LYS A 109 15.09 -9.88 -2.90
CA LYS A 109 15.27 -8.79 -3.86
C LYS A 109 13.96 -8.39 -4.55
N ILE A 110 13.09 -9.35 -4.85
CA ILE A 110 11.77 -9.08 -5.43
C ILE A 110 10.90 -8.34 -4.41
N ALA A 111 10.91 -8.78 -3.14
CA ALA A 111 10.19 -8.08 -2.06
C ALA A 111 10.71 -6.65 -1.88
N GLY A 112 12.03 -6.46 -1.93
CA GLY A 112 12.67 -5.13 -1.90
C GLY A 112 12.24 -4.25 -3.07
N ALA A 113 12.15 -4.80 -4.27
CA ALA A 113 11.67 -4.08 -5.45
C ALA A 113 10.21 -3.62 -5.31
N PHE A 114 9.32 -4.47 -4.76
CA PHE A 114 7.94 -4.08 -4.47
C PHE A 114 7.84 -2.98 -3.42
N VAL A 115 8.59 -3.09 -2.32
CA VAL A 115 8.68 -2.06 -1.28
C VAL A 115 9.10 -0.72 -1.88
N HIS A 116 10.20 -0.74 -2.65
CA HIS A 116 10.74 0.47 -3.26
C HIS A 116 9.75 1.11 -4.23
N ALA A 117 9.13 0.30 -5.11
CA ALA A 117 8.13 0.74 -6.07
C ALA A 117 6.90 1.33 -5.38
N TYR A 118 6.37 0.63 -4.35
CA TYR A 118 5.22 1.10 -3.59
C TYR A 118 5.51 2.43 -2.88
N ASN A 119 6.65 2.54 -2.20
CA ASN A 119 7.00 3.76 -1.47
C ASN A 119 7.18 4.96 -2.43
N ASN A 120 7.71 4.75 -3.64
CA ASN A 120 7.79 5.79 -4.66
C ASN A 120 6.42 6.22 -5.17
N TRP A 121 5.56 5.25 -5.48
CA TRP A 121 4.19 5.55 -5.93
C TRP A 121 3.37 6.25 -4.84
N LEU A 122 3.47 5.80 -3.59
CA LEU A 122 2.75 6.41 -2.47
C LEU A 122 3.26 7.84 -2.20
N ARG A 123 4.56 8.10 -2.37
CA ARG A 123 5.10 9.46 -2.34
C ARG A 123 4.42 10.35 -3.38
N ASP A 124 4.31 9.88 -4.61
CA ASP A 124 3.71 10.65 -5.68
C ASP A 124 2.19 10.83 -5.45
N TYR A 125 1.50 9.83 -4.90
CA TYR A 125 0.11 9.93 -4.43
C TYR A 125 -0.06 11.01 -3.35
N CYS A 126 0.75 10.96 -2.28
CA CYS A 126 0.71 11.89 -1.17
C CYS A 126 1.14 13.32 -1.56
N SER A 127 1.96 13.46 -2.61
CA SER A 127 2.43 14.76 -3.11
C SER A 127 1.29 15.68 -3.57
N TYR A 128 0.11 15.13 -3.85
CA TYR A 128 -1.09 15.90 -4.16
C TYR A 128 -1.46 16.87 -3.02
N ASN A 129 -1.28 16.45 -1.75
CA ASN A 129 -1.39 17.34 -0.60
C ASN A 129 -0.58 16.78 0.60
N PRO A 130 0.74 17.03 0.66
CA PRO A 130 1.62 16.43 1.65
C PRO A 130 1.41 16.98 3.07
N GLN A 131 0.57 18.02 3.24
CA GLN A 131 0.18 18.50 4.57
C GLN A 131 -0.97 17.68 5.16
N ARG A 132 -1.81 17.07 4.31
CA ARG A 132 -2.99 16.30 4.74
C ARG A 132 -2.81 14.79 4.55
N LEU A 133 -2.04 14.36 3.55
CA LEU A 133 -1.78 12.95 3.25
C LEU A 133 -0.37 12.57 3.72
N GLN A 134 -0.27 11.90 4.86
CA GLN A 134 0.98 11.40 5.41
C GLN A 134 1.18 9.94 4.98
N GLY A 135 2.19 9.65 4.15
CA GLY A 135 2.45 8.27 3.74
C GLY A 135 2.99 7.42 4.89
N VAL A 136 2.61 6.15 4.91
CA VAL A 136 3.18 5.14 5.81
C VAL A 136 4.04 4.20 4.99
N GLY A 137 5.36 4.31 5.17
CA GLY A 137 6.34 3.55 4.39
C GLY A 137 6.26 2.05 4.65
N THR A 138 6.33 1.24 3.61
CA THR A 138 6.55 -0.21 3.74
C THR A 138 8.03 -0.53 3.87
N ILE A 139 8.35 -1.63 4.55
CA ILE A 139 9.73 -2.07 4.77
C ILE A 139 9.86 -3.57 4.43
N ASN A 140 10.98 -3.93 3.82
CA ASN A 140 11.25 -5.30 3.38
C ASN A 140 11.72 -6.17 4.55
N LEU A 141 10.83 -7.02 5.09
CA LEU A 141 11.17 -7.97 6.15
C LEU A 141 11.91 -9.22 5.65
N HIS A 142 11.95 -9.46 4.33
CA HIS A 142 12.68 -10.59 3.73
C HIS A 142 14.20 -10.38 3.73
N GLU A 143 14.65 -9.13 3.86
CA GLU A 143 16.07 -8.77 3.87
C GLU A 143 16.38 -7.75 4.98
N PRO A 144 16.56 -8.21 6.24
CA PRO A 144 16.76 -7.31 7.38
C PRO A 144 17.90 -6.29 7.21
N GLU A 145 18.98 -6.69 6.54
CA GLU A 145 20.13 -5.84 6.22
C GLU A 145 19.74 -4.58 5.42
N GLN A 146 18.74 -4.65 4.54
CA GLN A 146 18.30 -3.53 3.72
C GLN A 146 17.23 -2.63 4.39
N MET A 147 16.65 -3.06 5.51
CA MET A 147 15.56 -2.32 6.17
C MET A 147 15.97 -0.91 6.58
N ILE A 148 17.19 -0.74 7.10
CA ILE A 148 17.69 0.57 7.58
C ILE A 148 17.83 1.55 6.42
N SER A 149 18.31 1.09 5.26
CA SER A 149 18.46 1.93 4.08
C SER A 149 17.11 2.46 3.61
N GLU A 150 16.11 1.57 3.51
CA GLU A 150 14.78 1.96 3.07
C GLU A 150 14.07 2.84 4.10
N LEU A 151 14.23 2.56 5.40
CA LEU A 151 13.71 3.42 6.48
C LEU A 151 14.27 4.85 6.39
N ARG A 152 15.58 5.00 6.18
CA ARG A 152 16.20 6.32 5.99
C ARG A 152 15.63 7.03 4.76
N ARG A 153 15.46 6.31 3.66
CA ARG A 153 14.91 6.85 2.41
C ARG A 153 13.48 7.36 2.58
N VAL A 154 12.60 6.61 3.24
CA VAL A 154 11.22 7.09 3.47
C VAL A 154 11.17 8.23 4.49
N ALA A 155 12.11 8.30 5.43
CA ALA A 155 12.25 9.46 6.32
C ALA A 155 12.66 10.72 5.56
N GLU A 156 13.48 10.62 4.50
CA GLU A 156 13.80 11.74 3.60
C GLU A 156 12.58 12.29 2.84
N PHE A 157 11.50 11.50 2.71
CA PHE A 157 10.22 11.98 2.17
C PHE A 157 9.45 12.86 3.17
N GLY A 158 9.93 12.97 4.41
CA GLY A 158 9.25 13.65 5.51
C GLY A 158 8.22 12.78 6.24
N TRP A 159 8.16 11.48 5.94
CA TRP A 159 7.23 10.57 6.61
C TRP A 159 7.73 10.19 8.00
N THR A 160 6.78 10.08 8.93
CA THR A 160 7.04 9.80 10.36
C THR A 160 6.59 8.41 10.80
N ALA A 161 6.07 7.60 9.87
CA ALA A 161 5.52 6.28 10.15
C ALA A 161 5.93 5.26 9.09
N VAL A 162 6.09 4.01 9.55
CA VAL A 162 6.29 2.83 8.70
C VAL A 162 5.39 1.69 9.18
N VAL A 163 5.05 0.78 8.27
CA VAL A 163 4.28 -0.42 8.57
C VAL A 163 5.15 -1.66 8.40
N LEU A 164 5.12 -2.52 9.42
CA LEU A 164 5.64 -3.87 9.37
C LEU A 164 4.45 -4.81 9.49
N ARG A 165 4.41 -5.85 8.66
CA ARG A 165 3.37 -6.86 8.80
C ARG A 165 3.59 -7.62 10.12
N PRO A 166 2.57 -7.80 10.98
CA PRO A 166 2.74 -8.41 12.30
C PRO A 166 2.83 -9.95 12.25
N ASN A 167 3.44 -10.48 11.20
CA ASN A 167 3.67 -11.90 11.00
C ASN A 167 5.16 -12.14 10.75
N LEU A 168 5.68 -13.26 11.25
CA LEU A 168 7.04 -13.68 10.94
C LEU A 168 7.14 -13.98 9.44
N VAL A 169 8.15 -13.39 8.78
CA VAL A 169 8.60 -13.87 7.48
C VAL A 169 9.43 -15.11 7.73
N LYS A 170 9.02 -16.25 7.17
CA LYS A 170 9.80 -17.49 7.27
C LYS A 170 11.03 -17.39 6.38
N LEU A 171 12.12 -16.83 6.92
CA LEU A 171 13.42 -16.90 6.27
C LEU A 171 13.76 -18.37 6.04
N THR A 172 14.06 -18.75 4.80
CA THR A 172 14.62 -20.07 4.49
C THR A 172 16.02 -20.13 5.10
N SER A 173 16.09 -20.58 6.36
CA SER A 173 17.27 -21.03 7.11
C SER A 173 18.58 -20.28 6.81
N CYS A 174 19.02 -19.44 7.76
CA CYS A 174 20.44 -19.21 7.96
C CYS A 174 21.06 -20.58 8.33
N THR A 175 21.68 -21.23 7.35
CA THR A 175 22.60 -22.35 7.57
C THR A 175 23.94 -21.84 8.06
#